data_AF-A0A7W7ABU3-F1
#
_entry.id   AF-A0A7W7ABU3-F1
#
_cell.length_a   1.000
_cell.length_b   1.000
_cell.length_c   1.000
_cell.angle_alpha   90.00
_cell.angle_beta   90.00
_cell.angle_gamma   90.00
#
_symmetry.space_group_name_H-M   'P 1'
#
loop_
_entity.id
_entity.type
_entity.pdbx_description
1 polymer ?
#
loop_
_entity_poly.entity_id
_entity_poly.type
_entity_poly.pdbx_seq_one_letter_code
_entity_poly.pdbx_strand_id
1 'polypeptide(L)'
;MESTNDGNSTPFPPEMEREVARFRAALSASRSAAQLKLFDFLAERSADSRSPKEIEIAIAVFGGEGSLPDGAADSGVRVYVHRLRKRIDEFYAGENGARLVIPKGEYRLTLQRPAAVEQKQGLVERALASLARPTRWHWIALGAVLCLIVASAIFLPAGGTADDDARKLAATRFWSGLDDTAPVTLLAGDSFMLAETRDQNRVDRIIRDSAIQSREDLGQHLKSHPEAFYRLYDLDLHYAPASTVQAVWDLQASFPPTRSGKTRKLSVSSLSGADGSILRARTMLYVGRLADLGTLRDTYRAVSKFVPEGDSSIRDIASGKVLGTSSPEAGSKDAARTTDIGTIASMRAPDGRRLIFISGLGDLALADMVRLVTDPVALGQLEARARKGRYYEALFQVRSVDGIQTDRQLEAIHPLG
;
A
#
# COMPACT_ATOMS: atom_id res chain seq x y z
N MET A 1 0.04 -2.54 -55.07
CA MET A 1 0.92 -3.72 -55.11
C MET A 1 1.52 -3.86 -53.74
N GLU A 2 1.13 -4.93 -53.06
CA GLU A 2 1.56 -5.31 -51.72
C GLU A 2 3.07 -5.13 -51.50
N SER A 3 3.41 -4.55 -50.36
CA SER A 3 4.64 -4.86 -49.64
C SER A 3 4.22 -5.59 -48.36
N THR A 4 4.12 -6.91 -48.47
CA THR A 4 4.06 -7.87 -47.36
C THR A 4 5.30 -7.69 -46.49
N ASN A 5 5.11 -7.16 -45.28
CA ASN A 5 6.10 -7.24 -44.22
C ASN A 5 5.74 -8.47 -43.37
N ASP A 6 6.26 -9.62 -43.78
CA ASP A 6 6.15 -10.88 -43.04
C ASP A 6 6.91 -10.74 -41.72
N GLY A 7 6.17 -10.40 -40.67
CA GLY A 7 6.62 -10.47 -39.29
C GLY A 7 6.99 -11.91 -38.97
N ASN A 8 8.27 -12.12 -38.68
CA ASN A 8 8.90 -13.36 -38.24
C ASN A 8 8.16 -14.00 -37.04
N SER A 9 7.11 -14.78 -37.31
CA SER A 9 6.46 -15.66 -36.35
C SER A 9 7.20 -17.00 -36.38
N THR A 10 8.01 -17.23 -35.35
CA THR A 10 8.62 -18.55 -35.12
C THR A 10 7.47 -19.56 -34.98
N PRO A 11 7.34 -20.59 -35.83
CA PRO A 11 6.27 -21.56 -35.69
C PRO A 11 6.43 -22.32 -34.37
N PHE A 12 5.31 -22.58 -33.71
CA PHE A 12 5.30 -23.32 -32.45
C PHE A 12 5.92 -24.72 -32.64
N PRO A 13 6.45 -25.34 -31.58
CA PRO A 13 6.63 -26.78 -31.57
C PRO A 13 5.26 -27.45 -31.87
N PRO A 14 5.17 -28.46 -32.75
CA PRO A 14 3.89 -29.05 -33.17
C PRO A 14 3.07 -29.66 -32.01
N GLU A 15 3.71 -29.93 -30.88
CA GLU A 15 3.06 -30.38 -29.64
C GLU A 15 2.32 -29.24 -28.92
N MET A 16 2.84 -28.01 -28.95
CA MET A 16 2.18 -26.85 -28.34
C MET A 16 0.89 -26.52 -29.10
N GLU A 17 0.90 -26.58 -30.43
CA GLU A 17 -0.30 -26.34 -31.25
C GLU A 17 -1.40 -27.37 -30.96
N ARG A 18 -1.01 -28.64 -30.79
CA ARG A 18 -1.94 -29.73 -30.43
C ARG A 18 -2.58 -29.49 -29.06
N GLU A 19 -1.79 -29.14 -28.05
CA GLU A 19 -2.30 -28.89 -26.70
C GLU A 19 -3.15 -27.61 -26.63
N VAL A 20 -2.77 -26.55 -27.35
CA VAL A 20 -3.59 -25.33 -27.49
C VAL A 20 -4.93 -25.65 -28.13
N ALA A 21 -4.96 -26.43 -29.22
CA ALA A 21 -6.21 -26.84 -29.86
C ALA A 21 -7.08 -27.71 -28.93
N ARG A 22 -6.47 -28.63 -28.19
CA ARG A 22 -7.15 -29.53 -27.25
C ARG A 22 -7.82 -28.75 -26.11
N PHE A 23 -7.10 -27.84 -25.47
CA PHE A 23 -7.66 -27.03 -24.39
C PHE A 23 -8.68 -26.00 -24.90
N ARG A 24 -8.46 -25.41 -26.07
CA ARG A 24 -9.42 -24.47 -26.70
C ARG A 24 -10.79 -25.12 -26.96
N ALA A 25 -10.81 -26.37 -27.42
CA ALA A 25 -12.05 -27.12 -27.63
C ALA A 25 -12.80 -27.35 -26.31
N ALA A 26 -12.09 -27.74 -25.24
CA ALA A 26 -12.68 -27.90 -23.91
C ALA A 26 -13.19 -26.56 -23.33
N LEU A 27 -12.45 -25.48 -23.54
CA LEU A 27 -12.83 -24.14 -23.07
C LEU A 27 -14.07 -23.60 -23.81
N SER A 28 -14.19 -23.86 -25.12
CA SER A 28 -15.33 -23.46 -25.95
C SER A 28 -16.64 -24.14 -25.51
N ALA A 29 -16.56 -25.39 -25.05
CA ALA A 29 -17.72 -26.11 -24.51
C ALA A 29 -18.28 -25.48 -23.21
N SER A 30 -17.45 -24.72 -22.47
CA SER A 30 -17.83 -24.06 -21.20
C SER A 30 -18.56 -22.72 -21.35
N ARG A 31 -18.84 -22.27 -22.60
CA ARG A 31 -19.64 -21.07 -22.96
C ARG A 31 -19.15 -19.71 -22.41
N SER A 32 -17.87 -19.58 -22.04
CA SER A 32 -17.28 -18.32 -21.53
C SER A 32 -16.52 -17.55 -22.62
N ALA A 33 -17.21 -16.64 -23.33
CA ALA A 33 -16.65 -15.91 -24.47
C ALA A 33 -15.41 -15.05 -24.09
N ALA A 34 -15.40 -14.44 -22.90
CA ALA A 34 -14.30 -13.62 -22.42
C ALA A 34 -13.04 -14.46 -22.09
N GLN A 35 -13.20 -15.67 -21.54
CA GLN A 35 -12.05 -16.55 -21.26
C GLN A 35 -11.48 -17.17 -22.52
N LEU A 36 -12.31 -17.45 -23.53
CA LEU A 36 -11.86 -17.92 -24.83
C LEU A 36 -11.05 -16.85 -25.57
N LYS A 37 -11.53 -15.60 -25.60
CA LYS A 37 -10.78 -14.46 -26.17
C LYS A 37 -9.44 -14.25 -25.46
N LEU A 38 -9.41 -14.32 -24.12
CA LEU A 38 -8.17 -14.22 -23.35
C LEU A 38 -7.20 -15.36 -23.68
N PHE A 39 -7.69 -16.60 -23.74
CA PHE A 39 -6.86 -17.75 -24.06
C PHE A 39 -6.27 -17.66 -25.47
N ASP A 40 -7.09 -17.31 -26.47
CA ASP A 40 -6.65 -17.16 -27.86
C ASP A 40 -5.58 -16.05 -27.98
N PHE A 41 -5.78 -14.91 -27.30
CA PHE A 41 -4.80 -13.83 -27.28
C PHE A 41 -3.46 -14.24 -26.64
N LEU A 42 -3.51 -14.96 -25.49
CA LEU A 42 -2.30 -15.46 -24.84
C LEU A 42 -1.60 -16.51 -25.70
N ALA A 43 -2.33 -17.39 -26.36
CA ALA A 43 -1.78 -18.39 -27.27
C ALA A 43 -1.05 -17.74 -28.44
N GLU A 44 -1.67 -16.78 -29.11
CA GLU A 44 -1.05 -16.02 -30.22
C GLU A 44 0.25 -15.33 -29.78
N ARG A 45 0.23 -14.68 -28.61
CA ARG A 45 1.39 -13.97 -28.06
C ARG A 45 2.45 -14.85 -27.41
N SER A 46 2.22 -16.15 -27.31
CA SER A 46 3.21 -17.08 -26.72
C SER A 46 4.35 -17.44 -27.68
N ALA A 47 4.19 -17.16 -28.99
CA ALA A 47 5.26 -17.28 -29.98
C ALA A 47 6.20 -16.06 -29.98
N ASP A 48 5.79 -14.94 -29.38
CA ASP A 48 6.59 -13.73 -29.31
C ASP A 48 7.73 -13.88 -28.28
N SER A 49 8.87 -13.23 -28.53
CA SER A 49 10.02 -13.23 -27.62
C SER A 49 9.78 -12.48 -26.31
N ARG A 50 8.67 -11.72 -26.21
CA ARG A 50 8.29 -10.92 -25.03
C ARG A 50 6.93 -11.36 -24.49
N SER A 51 6.79 -11.41 -23.16
CA SER A 51 5.46 -11.58 -22.55
C SER A 51 4.63 -10.29 -22.70
N PRO A 52 3.35 -10.39 -23.10
CA PRO A 52 2.41 -9.27 -23.10
C PRO A 52 2.35 -8.52 -21.77
N LYS A 53 2.19 -7.20 -21.82
CA LYS A 53 1.89 -6.39 -20.63
C LYS A 53 0.40 -6.46 -20.28
N GLU A 54 0.08 -6.24 -19.02
CA GLU A 54 -1.30 -6.28 -18.51
C GLU A 54 -2.24 -5.30 -19.25
N ILE A 55 -1.72 -4.11 -19.60
CA ILE A 55 -2.43 -3.10 -20.39
C ILE A 55 -2.71 -3.53 -21.84
N GLU A 56 -1.82 -4.31 -22.45
CA GLU A 56 -2.00 -4.82 -23.81
C GLU A 56 -3.11 -5.87 -23.85
N ILE A 57 -3.21 -6.70 -22.80
CA ILE A 57 -4.28 -7.69 -22.62
C ILE A 57 -5.62 -7.00 -22.37
N ALA A 58 -5.63 -5.96 -21.53
CA ALA A 58 -6.82 -5.16 -21.23
C ALA A 58 -7.44 -4.60 -22.51
N ILE A 59 -6.61 -3.96 -23.34
CA ILE A 59 -7.05 -3.35 -24.60
C ILE A 59 -7.50 -4.40 -25.61
N ALA A 60 -6.71 -5.47 -25.83
CA ALA A 60 -6.98 -6.45 -26.88
C ALA A 60 -8.16 -7.39 -26.57
N VAL A 61 -8.37 -7.74 -25.31
CA VAL A 61 -9.39 -8.73 -24.90
C VAL A 61 -10.67 -8.06 -24.43
N PHE A 62 -10.58 -6.88 -23.80
CA PHE A 62 -11.68 -6.21 -23.12
C PHE A 62 -12.02 -4.81 -23.67
N GLY A 63 -11.25 -4.27 -24.62
CA GLY A 63 -11.41 -2.91 -25.16
C GLY A 63 -12.35 -2.76 -26.37
N GLY A 64 -13.00 -3.83 -26.86
CA GLY A 64 -13.88 -3.79 -28.04
C GLY A 64 -15.37 -3.58 -27.70
N GLU A 65 -16.13 -2.99 -28.64
CA GLU A 65 -17.57 -2.78 -28.51
C GLU A 65 -18.32 -4.11 -28.22
N GLY A 66 -18.93 -4.19 -27.04
CA GLY A 66 -19.83 -5.29 -26.67
C GLY A 66 -19.27 -6.37 -25.71
N SER A 67 -18.27 -6.11 -24.87
CA SER A 67 -17.86 -7.10 -23.86
C SER A 67 -17.40 -6.51 -22.52
N LEU A 68 -18.36 -6.08 -21.69
CA LEU A 68 -18.64 -6.51 -20.29
C LEU A 68 -19.61 -5.50 -19.62
N PRO A 69 -20.44 -5.92 -18.65
CA PRO A 69 -21.23 -5.00 -17.81
C PRO A 69 -20.31 -4.11 -16.95
N ASP A 70 -20.77 -2.90 -16.66
CA ASP A 70 -20.06 -1.82 -15.96
C ASP A 70 -19.09 -2.28 -14.84
N GLY A 71 -17.85 -1.76 -14.88
CA GLY A 71 -16.94 -1.72 -13.73
C GLY A 71 -15.71 -2.64 -13.73
N ALA A 72 -15.49 -3.48 -14.75
CA ALA A 72 -14.45 -4.52 -14.73
C ALA A 72 -13.14 -4.24 -15.50
N ALA A 73 -12.96 -3.03 -16.05
CA ALA A 73 -11.85 -2.76 -16.97
C ALA A 73 -10.50 -2.47 -16.29
N ASP A 74 -10.46 -1.99 -15.04
CA ASP A 74 -9.20 -1.48 -14.45
C ASP A 74 -8.47 -2.48 -13.54
N SER A 75 -9.11 -3.60 -13.16
CA SER A 75 -8.50 -4.66 -12.32
C SER A 75 -8.91 -6.10 -12.70
N GLY A 76 -9.55 -6.27 -13.87
CA GLY A 76 -10.07 -7.55 -14.33
C GLY A 76 -9.00 -8.54 -14.82
N VAL A 77 -7.91 -8.08 -15.44
CA VAL A 77 -6.96 -8.97 -16.16
C VAL A 77 -6.38 -10.04 -15.25
N ARG A 78 -5.88 -9.67 -14.06
CA ARG A 78 -5.34 -10.65 -13.08
C ARG A 78 -6.37 -11.68 -12.63
N VAL A 79 -7.62 -11.25 -12.43
CA VAL A 79 -8.72 -12.15 -12.00
C VAL A 79 -9.07 -13.13 -13.11
N TYR A 80 -9.18 -12.67 -14.36
CA TYR A 80 -9.49 -13.53 -15.51
C TYR A 80 -8.33 -14.50 -15.82
N VAL A 81 -7.08 -14.05 -15.70
CA VAL A 81 -5.89 -14.91 -15.84
C VAL A 81 -5.81 -15.92 -14.68
N HIS A 82 -6.14 -15.54 -13.45
CA HIS A 82 -6.20 -16.47 -12.33
C HIS A 82 -7.26 -17.56 -12.54
N ARG A 83 -8.46 -17.17 -12.99
CA ARG A 83 -9.53 -18.11 -13.36
C ARG A 83 -9.11 -19.02 -14.51
N LEU A 84 -8.38 -18.50 -15.49
CA LEU A 84 -7.84 -19.29 -16.61
C LEU A 84 -6.79 -20.30 -16.14
N ARG A 85 -5.83 -19.89 -15.28
CA ARG A 85 -4.86 -20.80 -14.64
C ARG A 85 -5.55 -21.96 -13.93
N LYS A 86 -6.52 -21.65 -13.08
CA LYS A 86 -7.27 -22.67 -12.34
C LYS A 86 -7.96 -23.68 -13.28
N ARG A 87 -8.55 -23.21 -14.38
CA ARG A 87 -9.20 -24.08 -15.37
C ARG A 87 -8.21 -24.94 -16.15
N ILE A 88 -7.03 -24.42 -16.47
CA ILE A 88 -5.94 -25.20 -17.09
C ILE A 88 -5.49 -26.29 -16.11
N ASP A 89 -5.27 -25.94 -14.84
CA ASP A 89 -4.87 -26.88 -13.80
C ASP A 89 -5.93 -27.98 -13.58
N GLU A 90 -7.21 -27.61 -13.58
CA GLU A 90 -8.34 -28.55 -13.47
C GLU A 90 -8.46 -29.47 -14.70
N PHE A 91 -8.23 -28.96 -15.91
CA PHE A 91 -8.30 -29.75 -17.15
C PHE A 91 -7.20 -30.80 -17.23
N TYR A 92 -5.98 -30.46 -16.81
CA TYR A 92 -4.84 -31.38 -16.78
C TYR A 92 -4.69 -32.14 -15.45
N ALA A 93 -5.67 -32.03 -14.54
CA ALA A 93 -5.64 -32.72 -13.26
C ALA A 93 -5.70 -34.24 -13.47
N GLY A 94 -4.61 -34.94 -13.13
CA GLY A 94 -4.51 -36.40 -13.27
C GLY A 94 -3.98 -36.89 -14.62
N GLU A 95 -3.66 -36.00 -15.56
CA GLU A 95 -3.00 -36.36 -16.82
C GLU A 95 -1.47 -36.33 -16.68
N ASN A 96 -0.81 -37.42 -17.08
CA ASN A 96 0.65 -37.49 -17.16
C ASN A 96 1.07 -37.27 -18.62
N GLY A 97 1.33 -36.03 -18.99
CA GLY A 97 1.66 -35.65 -20.36
C GLY A 97 2.09 -34.18 -20.47
N ALA A 98 2.45 -33.76 -21.69
CA ALA A 98 2.74 -32.36 -21.95
C ALA A 98 1.50 -31.51 -21.64
N ARG A 99 1.66 -30.49 -20.79
CA ARG A 99 0.55 -29.64 -20.34
C ARG A 99 0.86 -28.17 -20.56
N LEU A 100 -0.18 -27.39 -20.81
CA LEU A 100 -0.07 -25.94 -20.87
C LEU A 100 0.03 -25.38 -19.44
N VAL A 101 0.89 -24.37 -19.26
CA VAL A 101 1.04 -23.64 -18.00
C VAL A 101 1.20 -22.15 -18.27
N ILE A 102 0.58 -21.31 -17.44
CA ILE A 102 0.84 -19.87 -17.39
C ILE A 102 1.66 -19.58 -16.12
N PRO A 103 2.99 -19.33 -16.21
CA PRO A 103 3.83 -19.10 -15.04
C PRO A 103 3.34 -17.94 -14.18
N LYS A 104 3.61 -17.98 -12.87
CA LYS A 104 3.27 -16.88 -11.95
C LYS A 104 4.07 -15.63 -12.34
N GLY A 105 3.38 -14.50 -12.50
CA GLY A 105 4.00 -13.23 -12.90
C GLY A 105 4.19 -13.06 -14.41
N GLU A 106 3.92 -14.08 -15.22
CA GLU A 106 3.96 -14.00 -16.68
C GLU A 106 2.55 -14.09 -17.29
N TYR A 107 2.41 -13.53 -18.49
CA TYR A 107 1.18 -13.55 -19.28
C TYR A 107 1.43 -14.21 -20.64
N ARG A 108 1.98 -15.43 -20.62
CA ARG A 108 2.18 -16.29 -21.79
C ARG A 108 1.91 -17.74 -21.44
N LEU A 109 1.55 -18.55 -22.42
CA LEU A 109 1.46 -20.00 -22.32
C LEU A 109 2.85 -20.60 -22.54
N THR A 110 3.14 -21.64 -21.76
CA THR A 110 4.36 -22.44 -21.89
C THR A 110 3.97 -23.92 -21.85
N LEU A 111 4.69 -24.75 -22.60
CA LEU A 111 4.49 -26.20 -22.60
C LEU A 111 5.40 -26.83 -21.55
N GLN A 112 4.81 -27.41 -20.51
CA GLN A 112 5.54 -28.19 -19.51
C GLN A 112 5.47 -29.67 -19.88
N ARG A 113 6.61 -30.28 -20.24
CA ARG A 113 6.71 -31.74 -20.40
C ARG A 113 6.98 -32.38 -19.04
N PRO A 114 6.34 -33.52 -18.70
CA PRO A 114 6.83 -34.38 -17.64
C PRO A 114 8.23 -34.80 -18.07
N ALA A 115 9.22 -34.64 -17.19
CA ALA A 115 10.52 -35.24 -17.44
C ALA A 115 10.29 -36.75 -17.61
N ALA A 116 10.62 -37.27 -18.79
CA ALA A 116 10.58 -38.70 -19.04
C ALA A 116 11.38 -39.37 -17.92
N VAL A 117 10.69 -40.20 -17.13
CA VAL A 117 11.32 -41.12 -16.19
C VAL A 117 11.93 -42.24 -17.04
N GLU A 118 12.95 -41.89 -17.83
CA GLU A 118 13.89 -42.85 -18.39
C GLU A 118 15.16 -42.79 -17.56
N GLN A 119 15.25 -43.78 -16.67
CA GLN A 119 16.48 -44.47 -16.28
C GLN A 119 17.74 -43.60 -16.09
N LYS A 120 17.68 -42.61 -15.19
CA LYS A 120 18.86 -42.19 -14.41
C LYS A 120 19.04 -42.99 -13.11
N GLN A 121 18.39 -44.16 -13.01
CA GLN A 121 18.64 -45.11 -11.93
C GLN A 121 20.06 -45.72 -12.03
N GLY A 122 20.62 -45.93 -13.23
CA GLY A 122 21.94 -46.57 -13.37
C GLY A 122 23.17 -45.72 -12.98
N LEU A 123 23.09 -44.39 -13.03
CA LEU A 123 24.23 -43.51 -12.69
C LEU A 123 24.19 -43.01 -11.24
N VAL A 124 22.99 -42.75 -10.70
CA VAL A 124 22.82 -42.38 -9.29
C VAL A 124 23.04 -43.60 -8.40
N GLU A 125 22.62 -44.80 -8.81
CA GLU A 125 22.83 -46.03 -8.05
C GLU A 125 24.31 -46.49 -8.09
N ARG A 126 25.04 -46.24 -9.19
CA ARG A 126 26.51 -46.44 -9.24
C ARG A 126 27.29 -45.37 -8.46
N ALA A 127 26.84 -44.12 -8.46
CA ALA A 127 27.41 -43.06 -7.64
C ALA A 127 27.14 -43.30 -6.13
N LEU A 128 25.94 -43.74 -5.77
CA LEU A 128 25.56 -44.12 -4.40
C LEU A 128 26.25 -45.41 -3.95
N ALA A 129 26.47 -46.39 -4.84
CA ALA A 129 27.27 -47.57 -4.53
C ALA A 129 28.75 -47.25 -4.30
N SER A 130 29.29 -46.21 -4.95
CA SER A 130 30.65 -45.72 -4.67
C SER A 130 30.75 -44.91 -3.36
N LEU A 131 29.62 -44.41 -2.85
CA LEU A 131 29.48 -43.79 -1.53
C LEU A 131 29.17 -44.78 -0.41
N ALA A 132 28.88 -46.05 -0.74
CA ALA A 132 28.62 -47.13 0.21
C ALA A 132 29.90 -47.83 0.71
N ARG A 133 30.98 -47.06 0.93
CA ARG A 133 32.02 -47.47 1.88
C ARG A 133 31.85 -46.63 3.15
N PRO A 134 31.43 -47.22 4.29
CA PRO A 134 31.31 -46.49 5.54
C PRO A 134 32.72 -46.20 6.07
N THR A 135 33.33 -45.12 5.62
CA THR A 135 34.46 -44.53 6.33
C THR A 135 33.91 -43.59 7.40
N ARG A 136 34.49 -43.67 8.60
CA ARG A 136 34.09 -42.93 9.82
C ARG A 136 34.07 -41.40 9.61
N TRP A 137 34.64 -40.91 8.52
CA TRP A 137 34.68 -39.50 8.12
C TRP A 137 33.28 -38.89 7.89
N HIS A 138 32.30 -39.63 7.36
CA HIS A 138 30.96 -39.05 7.12
C HIS A 138 30.25 -38.64 8.42
N TRP A 139 30.46 -39.39 9.51
CA TRP A 139 29.95 -39.03 10.84
C TRP A 139 30.69 -37.84 11.46
N ILE A 140 32.00 -37.71 11.17
CA ILE A 140 32.79 -36.55 11.58
C ILE A 140 32.36 -35.30 10.80
N ALA A 141 32.12 -35.42 9.50
CA ALA A 141 31.64 -34.32 8.66
C ALA A 141 30.23 -33.88 9.06
N LEU A 142 29.32 -34.84 9.33
CA LEU A 142 27.99 -34.54 9.83
C LEU A 142 28.04 -33.89 11.22
N GLY A 143 28.90 -34.39 12.11
CA GLY A 143 29.14 -33.80 13.42
C GLY A 143 29.74 -32.39 13.33
N ALA A 144 30.63 -32.14 12.38
CA ALA A 144 31.22 -30.83 12.13
C ALA A 144 30.17 -29.86 11.57
N VAL A 145 29.34 -30.27 10.61
CA VAL A 145 28.22 -29.45 10.10
C VAL A 145 27.19 -29.18 11.19
N LEU A 146 26.85 -30.17 12.01
CA LEU A 146 25.94 -29.98 13.14
C LEU A 146 26.55 -29.04 14.18
N CYS A 147 27.84 -29.17 14.50
CA CYS A 147 28.55 -28.23 15.36
C CYS A 147 28.62 -26.83 14.75
N LEU A 148 28.72 -26.70 13.42
CA LEU A 148 28.72 -25.41 12.74
C LEU A 148 27.33 -24.78 12.71
N ILE A 149 26.26 -25.57 12.60
CA ILE A 149 24.87 -25.12 12.74
C ILE A 149 24.58 -24.72 14.18
N VAL A 150 25.05 -25.49 15.16
CA VAL A 150 24.87 -25.20 16.58
C VAL A 150 25.72 -23.99 17.00
N ALA A 151 26.97 -23.90 16.54
CA ALA A 151 27.81 -22.73 16.73
C ALA A 151 27.21 -21.51 16.03
N SER A 152 26.68 -21.65 14.81
CA SER A 152 25.93 -20.60 14.13
C SER A 152 24.72 -20.17 14.95
N ALA A 153 23.94 -21.09 15.49
CA ALA A 153 22.79 -20.77 16.35
C ALA A 153 23.16 -20.12 17.69
N ILE A 154 24.36 -20.41 18.23
CA ILE A 154 24.86 -19.86 19.50
C ILE A 154 25.58 -18.51 19.29
N PHE A 155 26.27 -18.32 18.16
CA PHE A 155 27.08 -17.14 17.83
C PHE A 155 26.40 -16.18 16.85
N LEU A 156 25.28 -16.54 16.21
CA LEU A 156 24.33 -15.56 15.69
C LEU A 156 23.86 -14.79 16.91
N PRO A 157 24.09 -13.47 16.99
CA PRO A 157 23.51 -12.69 18.07
C PRO A 157 22.01 -12.93 18.04
N ALA A 158 21.48 -13.59 19.08
CA ALA A 158 20.06 -13.65 19.33
C ALA A 158 19.56 -12.21 19.28
N GLY A 159 18.83 -11.88 18.21
CA GLY A 159 18.59 -10.51 17.79
C GLY A 159 18.05 -9.63 18.92
N GLY A 160 18.88 -8.69 19.38
CA GLY A 160 18.42 -7.52 20.11
C GLY A 160 17.78 -6.51 19.17
N THR A 161 16.91 -6.92 18.26
CA THR A 161 16.51 -6.08 17.12
C THR A 161 15.05 -5.65 17.17
N ALA A 162 14.08 -6.54 17.40
CA ALA A 162 12.67 -6.13 17.38
C ALA A 162 12.16 -5.63 18.75
N ASP A 163 12.38 -6.38 19.83
CA ASP A 163 11.89 -6.01 21.17
C ASP A 163 12.69 -4.84 21.77
N ASP A 164 13.99 -4.75 21.47
CA ASP A 164 14.83 -3.63 21.91
C ASP A 164 14.46 -2.34 21.18
N ASP A 165 14.24 -2.38 19.86
CA ASP A 165 13.80 -1.21 19.09
C ASP A 165 12.39 -0.77 19.49
N ALA A 166 11.47 -1.70 19.77
CA ALA A 166 10.15 -1.38 20.30
C ALA A 166 10.23 -0.70 21.68
N ARG A 167 11.12 -1.16 22.56
CA ARG A 167 11.35 -0.53 23.88
C ARG A 167 12.01 0.84 23.77
N LYS A 168 13.01 0.99 22.89
CA LYS A 168 13.62 2.29 22.57
C LYS A 168 12.57 3.26 22.03
N LEU A 169 11.69 2.78 21.15
CA LEU A 169 10.60 3.57 20.59
C LEU A 169 9.63 4.03 21.69
N ALA A 170 9.22 3.14 22.58
CA ALA A 170 8.37 3.48 23.73
C ALA A 170 9.01 4.50 24.70
N ALA A 171 10.34 4.56 24.74
CA ALA A 171 11.09 5.49 25.58
C ALA A 171 11.27 6.89 24.98
N THR A 172 11.05 7.07 23.66
CA THR A 172 11.09 8.40 23.01
C THR A 172 10.07 9.36 23.62
N ARG A 173 10.36 10.66 23.70
CA ARG A 173 9.45 11.69 24.21
C ARG A 173 8.10 11.68 23.50
N PHE A 174 8.08 11.46 22.18
CA PHE A 174 6.88 11.42 21.36
C PHE A 174 5.87 10.38 21.88
N TRP A 175 6.33 9.17 22.16
CA TRP A 175 5.51 8.05 22.64
C TRP A 175 5.47 7.93 24.16
N SER A 176 6.41 8.55 24.86
CA SER A 176 6.44 8.52 26.32
C SER A 176 5.20 9.20 26.89
N GLY A 177 4.61 8.59 27.92
CA GLY A 177 3.46 9.18 28.62
C GLY A 177 2.10 8.81 28.06
N LEU A 178 2.04 7.89 27.10
CA LEU A 178 0.81 7.16 26.84
C LEU A 178 0.35 6.43 28.11
N ASP A 179 -0.96 6.42 28.33
CA ASP A 179 -1.56 5.71 29.45
C ASP A 179 -1.56 4.20 29.17
N ASP A 180 -0.96 3.41 30.05
CA ASP A 180 -0.91 1.95 29.92
C ASP A 180 -2.21 1.25 30.35
N THR A 181 -3.14 1.98 30.99
CA THR A 181 -4.40 1.43 31.50
C THR A 181 -5.59 1.64 30.57
N ALA A 182 -5.52 2.65 29.69
CA ALA A 182 -6.59 3.01 28.75
C ALA A 182 -6.19 2.66 27.31
N PRO A 183 -7.14 2.28 26.45
CA PRO A 183 -6.86 2.12 25.02
C PRO A 183 -6.45 3.45 24.40
N VAL A 184 -5.59 3.39 23.39
CA VAL A 184 -5.29 4.54 22.52
C VAL A 184 -6.23 4.50 21.33
N THR A 185 -6.93 5.60 21.10
CA THR A 185 -7.82 5.77 19.96
C THR A 185 -7.01 6.25 18.76
N LEU A 186 -6.99 5.44 17.70
CA LEU A 186 -6.36 5.71 16.41
C LEU A 186 -7.45 6.10 15.40
N LEU A 187 -7.41 7.34 14.94
CA LEU A 187 -8.35 7.92 13.99
C LEU A 187 -7.70 8.04 12.61
N ALA A 188 -8.26 7.33 11.63
CA ALA A 188 -7.89 7.45 10.24
C ALA A 188 -8.63 8.65 9.61
N GLY A 189 -7.89 9.60 9.05
CA GLY A 189 -8.47 10.75 8.36
C GLY A 189 -9.16 10.36 7.05
N ASP A 190 -10.37 10.86 6.85
CA ASP A 190 -11.15 10.72 5.63
C ASP A 190 -11.84 12.03 5.25
N SER A 191 -12.04 12.23 3.95
CA SER A 191 -12.70 13.41 3.40
C SER A 191 -14.21 13.24 3.40
N PHE A 192 -14.92 14.28 3.82
CA PHE A 192 -16.36 14.41 3.61
C PHE A 192 -16.64 14.67 2.12
N MET A 193 -17.48 13.84 1.50
CA MET A 193 -17.80 13.92 0.07
C MET A 193 -19.24 14.38 -0.14
N LEU A 194 -19.42 15.29 -1.09
CA LEU A 194 -20.71 15.86 -1.46
C LEU A 194 -21.16 15.32 -2.81
N ALA A 195 -22.47 15.08 -2.94
CA ALA A 195 -23.08 14.87 -4.23
C ALA A 195 -23.53 16.20 -4.82
N GLU A 196 -23.07 16.50 -6.03
CA GLU A 196 -23.55 17.64 -6.82
C GLU A 196 -24.62 17.16 -7.82
N THR A 197 -25.70 17.94 -7.93
CA THR A 197 -26.76 17.76 -8.92
C THR A 197 -27.14 19.09 -9.56
N ARG A 198 -27.52 19.05 -10.84
CA ARG A 198 -28.11 20.19 -11.56
C ARG A 198 -29.63 20.22 -11.50
N ASP A 199 -30.29 19.07 -11.35
CA ASP A 199 -31.74 18.92 -11.51
C ASP A 199 -32.45 18.25 -10.31
N GLN A 200 -31.72 17.96 -9.23
CA GLN A 200 -32.19 17.29 -8.00
C GLN A 200 -32.64 15.83 -8.18
N ASN A 201 -32.78 15.36 -9.41
CA ASN A 201 -33.26 14.02 -9.72
C ASN A 201 -32.10 13.04 -9.93
N ARG A 202 -30.92 13.54 -10.30
CA ARG A 202 -29.74 12.71 -10.52
C ARG A 202 -28.47 13.35 -9.97
N VAL A 203 -27.65 12.52 -9.32
CA VAL A 203 -26.28 12.89 -8.95
C VAL A 203 -25.46 13.03 -10.24
N ASP A 204 -24.94 14.23 -10.50
CA ASP A 204 -24.06 14.48 -11.64
C ASP A 204 -22.62 14.07 -11.33
N ARG A 205 -22.14 14.34 -10.11
CA ARG A 205 -20.81 13.94 -9.64
C ARG A 205 -20.70 13.96 -8.13
N ILE A 206 -19.71 13.23 -7.62
CA ILE A 206 -19.26 13.32 -6.24
C ILE A 206 -18.04 14.24 -6.21
N ILE A 207 -18.06 15.24 -5.33
CA ILE A 207 -17.00 16.24 -5.19
C ILE A 207 -16.49 16.27 -3.75
N ARG A 208 -15.24 16.68 -3.59
CA ARG A 208 -14.69 17.12 -2.31
C ARG A 208 -14.58 18.64 -2.35
N ASP A 209 -15.13 19.31 -1.36
CA ASP A 209 -14.94 20.75 -1.17
C ASP A 209 -14.09 20.98 0.08
N SER A 210 -12.95 21.66 -0.09
CA SER A 210 -12.03 21.96 1.01
C SER A 210 -12.64 22.81 2.13
N ALA A 211 -13.68 23.59 1.82
CA ALA A 211 -14.39 24.44 2.77
C ALA A 211 -15.46 23.67 3.56
N ILE A 212 -15.92 22.51 3.07
CA ILE A 212 -16.99 21.71 3.67
C ILE A 212 -16.43 20.35 4.09
N GLN A 213 -15.97 20.23 5.33
CA GLN A 213 -15.33 19.01 5.84
C GLN A 213 -16.22 18.22 6.82
N SER A 214 -17.46 18.66 7.05
CA SER A 214 -18.41 17.98 7.92
C SER A 214 -19.86 18.34 7.55
N ARG A 215 -20.82 17.57 8.08
CA ARG A 215 -22.24 17.90 7.96
C ARG A 215 -22.59 19.25 8.61
N GLU A 216 -21.89 19.62 9.69
CA GLU A 216 -22.05 20.94 10.32
C GLU A 216 -21.55 22.05 9.37
N ASP A 217 -20.38 21.87 8.74
CA ASP A 217 -19.87 22.81 7.74
C ASP A 217 -20.86 22.99 6.59
N LEU A 218 -21.45 21.89 6.09
CA LEU A 218 -22.45 21.94 5.04
C LEU A 218 -23.67 22.75 5.48
N GLY A 219 -24.17 22.50 6.70
CA GLY A 219 -25.28 23.25 7.27
C GLY A 219 -24.99 24.75 7.37
N GLN A 220 -23.77 25.15 7.75
CA GLN A 220 -23.36 26.55 7.79
C GLN A 220 -23.18 27.15 6.39
N HIS A 221 -22.63 26.37 5.46
CA HIS A 221 -22.48 26.77 4.06
C HIS A 221 -23.84 27.05 3.42
N LEU A 222 -24.82 26.17 3.58
CA LEU A 222 -26.17 26.33 3.04
C LEU A 222 -26.93 27.55 3.61
N LYS A 223 -26.64 27.96 4.85
CA LYS A 223 -27.21 29.19 5.44
C LYS A 223 -26.68 30.46 4.75
N SER A 224 -25.41 30.45 4.33
CA SER A 224 -24.76 31.58 3.67
C SER A 224 -24.90 31.56 2.15
N HIS A 225 -25.17 30.38 1.56
CA HIS A 225 -25.32 30.15 0.13
C HIS A 225 -26.62 29.36 -0.16
N PRO A 226 -27.80 29.99 -0.05
CA PRO A 226 -29.08 29.30 -0.23
C PRO A 226 -29.25 28.62 -1.60
N GLU A 227 -28.56 29.12 -2.64
CA GLU A 227 -28.53 28.52 -3.98
C GLU A 227 -27.89 27.12 -4.01
N ALA A 228 -26.98 26.84 -3.08
CA ALA A 228 -26.32 25.54 -2.96
C ALA A 228 -27.27 24.46 -2.42
N PHE A 229 -28.38 24.83 -1.77
CA PHE A 229 -29.36 23.90 -1.19
C PHE A 229 -29.96 22.95 -2.25
N TYR A 230 -30.12 23.43 -3.47
CA TYR A 230 -30.67 22.64 -4.58
C TYR A 230 -29.61 21.90 -5.38
N ARG A 231 -28.33 22.03 -5.02
CA ARG A 231 -27.19 21.49 -5.78
C ARG A 231 -26.34 20.53 -4.97
N LEU A 232 -26.15 20.75 -3.68
CA LEU A 232 -25.26 19.99 -2.83
C LEU A 232 -26.05 19.11 -1.85
N TYR A 233 -25.78 17.82 -1.89
CA TYR A 233 -26.41 16.83 -1.02
C TYR A 233 -25.38 16.02 -0.26
N ASP A 234 -25.67 15.76 1.01
CA ASP A 234 -24.94 14.81 1.83
C ASP A 234 -25.54 13.41 1.64
N LEU A 235 -24.77 12.52 1.02
CA LEU A 235 -25.12 11.10 0.84
C LEU A 235 -24.42 10.18 1.86
N ASP A 236 -23.88 10.75 2.94
CA ASP A 236 -23.06 10.09 3.95
C ASP A 236 -21.86 9.33 3.34
N LEU A 237 -21.23 9.97 2.34
CA LEU A 237 -20.08 9.44 1.63
C LEU A 237 -18.79 10.02 2.22
N HIS A 238 -17.89 9.12 2.58
CA HIS A 238 -16.57 9.49 3.11
C HIS A 238 -15.49 8.76 2.32
N TYR A 239 -14.40 9.47 2.03
CA TYR A 239 -13.30 8.95 1.22
C TYR A 239 -11.99 8.93 2.01
N ALA A 240 -11.44 7.74 2.24
CA ALA A 240 -10.11 7.58 2.80
C ALA A 240 -9.11 7.25 1.67
N PRO A 241 -8.03 8.04 1.50
CA PRO A 241 -6.93 7.66 0.63
C PRO A 241 -6.33 6.31 1.04
N ALA A 242 -5.89 5.51 0.07
CA ALA A 242 -5.21 4.25 0.34
C ALA A 242 -3.93 4.44 1.18
N SER A 243 -3.26 5.58 1.01
CA SER A 243 -2.10 6.01 1.80
C SER A 243 -2.42 6.14 3.29
N THR A 244 -3.57 6.73 3.65
CA THR A 244 -4.04 6.83 5.04
C THR A 244 -4.28 5.45 5.64
N VAL A 245 -4.96 4.56 4.89
CA VAL A 245 -5.23 3.20 5.37
C VAL A 245 -3.92 2.42 5.58
N GLN A 246 -2.98 2.53 4.65
CA GLN A 246 -1.65 1.93 4.78
C GLN A 246 -0.86 2.50 5.96
N ALA A 247 -0.88 3.82 6.14
CA ALA A 247 -0.24 4.52 7.24
C ALA A 247 -0.76 4.06 8.61
N VAL A 248 -2.07 3.87 8.74
CA VAL A 248 -2.71 3.31 9.94
C VAL A 248 -2.27 1.87 10.18
N TRP A 249 -2.23 1.05 9.13
CA TRP A 249 -1.79 -0.34 9.21
C TRP A 249 -0.34 -0.47 9.66
N ASP A 250 0.56 0.29 9.04
CA ASP A 250 1.99 0.32 9.35
C ASP A 250 2.21 0.80 10.80
N LEU A 251 1.51 1.86 11.20
CA LEU A 251 1.60 2.37 12.57
C LEU A 251 1.09 1.37 13.61
N GLN A 252 0.00 0.66 13.33
CA GLN A 252 -0.55 -0.35 14.23
C GLN A 252 0.44 -1.51 14.42
N ALA A 253 1.11 -1.95 13.35
CA ALA A 253 2.09 -3.04 13.39
C ALA A 253 3.34 -2.68 14.20
N SER A 254 3.76 -1.42 14.16
CA SER A 254 4.97 -0.91 14.84
C SER A 254 4.66 -0.09 16.10
N PHE A 255 3.44 -0.19 16.63
CA PHE A 255 3.03 0.63 17.77
C PHE A 255 3.82 0.25 19.04
N PRO A 256 4.36 1.23 19.79
CA PRO A 256 5.19 0.95 20.95
C PRO A 256 4.42 0.21 22.06
N PRO A 257 5.06 -0.76 22.73
CA PRO A 257 4.46 -1.50 23.84
C PRO A 257 4.21 -0.61 25.07
N THR A 258 3.56 -1.17 26.08
CA THR A 258 3.47 -0.58 27.42
C THR A 258 4.84 -0.54 28.09
N ARG A 259 4.97 0.21 29.19
CA ARG A 259 6.21 0.21 29.99
C ARG A 259 6.58 -1.16 30.55
N SER A 260 5.59 -2.04 30.69
CA SER A 260 5.77 -3.44 31.09
C SER A 260 6.10 -4.38 29.93
N GLY A 261 6.28 -3.86 28.71
CA GLY A 261 6.60 -4.65 27.51
C GLY A 261 5.41 -5.39 26.90
N LYS A 262 4.17 -5.11 27.34
CA LYS A 262 2.97 -5.74 26.78
C LYS A 262 2.47 -4.97 25.57
N THR A 263 1.80 -5.67 24.65
CA THR A 263 1.10 -5.03 23.53
C THR A 263 0.05 -4.04 24.05
N ARG A 264 0.07 -2.81 23.52
CA ARG A 264 -0.92 -1.80 23.89
C ARG A 264 -2.25 -2.07 23.20
N LYS A 265 -3.35 -1.78 23.89
CA LYS A 265 -4.69 -1.82 23.30
C LYS A 265 -4.90 -0.59 22.42
N LEU A 266 -5.21 -0.84 21.15
CA LEU A 266 -5.55 0.18 20.16
C LEU A 266 -7.00 0.01 19.74
N SER A 267 -7.71 1.12 19.61
CA SER A 267 -9.05 1.18 19.04
C SER A 267 -8.98 2.03 17.77
N VAL A 268 -9.25 1.41 16.63
CA VAL A 268 -9.10 2.05 15.31
C VAL A 268 -10.47 2.37 14.74
N SER A 269 -10.67 3.60 14.26
CA SER A 269 -11.88 4.01 13.54
C SER A 269 -11.54 5.05 12.47
N SER A 270 -12.45 5.26 11.51
CA SER A 270 -12.40 6.47 10.68
C SER A 270 -12.74 7.70 11.54
N LEU A 271 -12.30 8.87 11.10
CA LEU A 271 -12.66 10.12 11.75
C LEU A 271 -14.14 10.45 11.55
N SER A 272 -14.67 10.25 10.34
CA SER A 272 -16.11 10.39 10.04
C SER A 272 -17.02 9.54 10.93
N GLY A 273 -16.58 8.32 11.27
CA GLY A 273 -17.32 7.39 12.12
C GLY A 273 -17.08 7.58 13.62
N ALA A 274 -16.23 8.53 14.02
CA ALA A 274 -15.91 8.77 15.41
C ALA A 274 -17.03 9.55 16.10
N ASP A 275 -17.68 8.93 17.08
CA ASP A 275 -18.66 9.61 17.93
C ASP A 275 -18.00 10.51 18.99
N GLY A 276 -18.83 11.26 19.74
CA GLY A 276 -18.34 12.15 20.77
C GLY A 276 -17.57 11.46 21.91
N SER A 277 -17.79 10.16 22.15
CA SER A 277 -17.05 9.40 23.16
C SER A 277 -15.64 9.05 22.68
N ILE A 278 -15.51 8.65 21.42
CA ILE A 278 -14.24 8.36 20.74
C ILE A 278 -13.38 9.63 20.67
N LEU A 279 -13.98 10.76 20.29
CA LEU A 279 -13.28 12.05 20.21
C LEU A 279 -12.83 12.57 21.59
N ARG A 280 -13.47 12.14 22.68
CA ARG A 280 -13.10 12.48 24.07
C ARG A 280 -12.18 11.45 24.71
N ALA A 281 -11.68 10.48 23.95
CA ALA A 281 -10.71 9.51 24.45
C ALA A 281 -9.50 10.20 25.08
N ARG A 282 -8.99 9.60 26.15
CA ARG A 282 -7.87 10.14 26.94
C ARG A 282 -6.60 10.32 26.12
N THR A 283 -6.36 9.42 25.17
CA THR A 283 -5.32 9.53 24.15
C THR A 283 -5.95 9.36 22.78
N MET A 284 -5.85 10.39 21.97
CA MET A 284 -6.29 10.42 20.58
C MET A 284 -5.07 10.56 19.67
N LEU A 285 -5.00 9.73 18.66
CA LEU A 285 -3.96 9.77 17.65
C LEU A 285 -4.62 9.84 16.28
N TYR A 286 -4.37 10.92 15.56
CA TYR A 286 -4.85 11.14 14.20
C TYR A 286 -3.76 10.78 13.20
N VAL A 287 -4.12 10.02 12.16
CA VAL A 287 -3.27 9.68 11.01
C VAL A 287 -4.03 10.00 9.74
N GLY A 288 -3.51 10.92 8.92
CA GLY A 288 -4.17 11.31 7.68
C GLY A 288 -3.66 12.63 7.12
N ARG A 289 -4.24 13.07 6.01
CA ARG A 289 -3.86 14.34 5.39
C ARG A 289 -4.43 15.51 6.17
N LEU A 290 -3.74 16.64 6.21
CA LEU A 290 -4.23 17.84 6.89
C LEU A 290 -5.55 18.38 6.28
N ALA A 291 -5.84 18.05 5.02
CA ALA A 291 -7.11 18.35 4.38
C ALA A 291 -8.29 17.50 4.90
N ASP A 292 -7.99 16.36 5.55
CA ASP A 292 -8.95 15.37 6.05
C ASP A 292 -9.07 15.44 7.59
N LEU A 293 -8.89 16.65 8.15
CA LEU A 293 -8.99 16.88 9.59
C LEU A 293 -10.45 16.91 10.08
N GLY A 294 -11.43 17.09 9.21
CA GLY A 294 -12.86 17.00 9.54
C GLY A 294 -13.22 17.78 10.81
N THR A 295 -13.85 17.10 11.77
CA THR A 295 -14.24 17.65 13.07
C THR A 295 -13.06 18.01 13.99
N LEU A 296 -11.84 17.52 13.70
CA LEU A 296 -10.62 17.86 14.44
C LEU A 296 -9.95 19.13 13.92
N ARG A 297 -10.40 19.73 12.81
CA ARG A 297 -9.79 20.92 12.21
C ARG A 297 -9.61 22.05 13.23
N ASP A 298 -10.65 22.37 13.99
CA ASP A 298 -10.59 23.45 14.98
C ASP A 298 -9.74 23.07 16.19
N THR A 299 -9.80 21.79 16.60
CA THR A 299 -8.94 21.26 17.68
C THR A 299 -7.47 21.37 17.30
N TYR A 300 -7.10 20.99 16.07
CA TYR A 300 -5.74 21.09 15.54
C TYR A 300 -5.28 22.54 15.42
N ARG A 301 -6.12 23.44 14.88
CA ARG A 301 -5.81 24.87 14.73
C ARG A 301 -5.62 25.59 16.07
N ALA A 302 -6.33 25.18 17.12
CA ALA A 302 -6.22 25.79 18.44
C ALA A 302 -4.86 25.53 19.13
N VAL A 303 -4.15 24.48 18.72
CA VAL A 303 -2.98 23.96 19.43
C VAL A 303 -1.70 23.94 18.60
N SER A 304 -1.80 23.75 17.28
CA SER A 304 -0.66 23.69 16.38
C SER A 304 -0.19 25.08 15.96
N LYS A 305 1.13 25.25 15.78
CA LYS A 305 1.75 26.41 15.14
C LYS A 305 1.82 26.26 13.61
N PHE A 306 1.49 25.10 13.07
CA PHE A 306 1.47 24.86 11.63
C PHE A 306 0.03 24.90 11.12
N VAL A 307 -0.31 25.91 10.31
CA VAL A 307 -1.66 26.14 9.83
C VAL A 307 -1.74 25.82 8.34
N PRO A 308 -2.56 24.85 7.91
CA PRO A 308 -2.77 24.57 6.50
C PRO A 308 -3.38 25.77 5.77
N GLU A 309 -2.83 26.10 4.60
CA GLU A 309 -3.32 27.12 3.68
C GLU A 309 -3.73 26.43 2.37
N GLY A 310 -5.03 26.15 2.26
CA GLY A 310 -5.56 25.29 1.20
C GLY A 310 -5.08 23.84 1.34
N ASP A 311 -4.99 23.14 0.20
CA ASP A 311 -4.57 21.73 0.16
C ASP A 311 -3.06 21.55 -0.10
N SER A 312 -2.37 22.60 -0.54
CA SER A 312 -1.01 22.51 -1.07
C SER A 312 0.03 23.29 -0.28
N SER A 313 -0.35 24.02 0.77
CA SER A 313 0.62 24.77 1.56
C SER A 313 0.31 24.80 3.05
N ILE A 314 1.32 25.13 3.84
CA ILE A 314 1.25 25.25 5.28
C ILE A 314 2.09 26.43 5.75
N ARG A 315 1.55 27.20 6.70
CA ARG A 315 2.23 28.33 7.33
C ARG A 315 2.70 27.95 8.73
N ASP A 316 3.97 28.18 9.00
CA ASP A 316 4.48 28.24 10.37
C ASP A 316 4.19 29.63 10.96
N ILE A 317 3.27 29.71 11.92
CA ILE A 317 2.87 30.99 12.52
C ILE A 317 3.96 31.60 13.39
N ALA A 318 4.93 30.82 13.89
CA ALA A 318 5.99 31.32 14.74
C ALA A 318 7.06 32.05 13.93
N SER A 319 7.39 31.55 12.73
CA SER A 319 8.38 32.16 11.83
C SER A 319 7.75 33.01 10.72
N GLY A 320 6.45 32.84 10.44
CA GLY A 320 5.75 33.43 9.30
C GLY A 320 6.03 32.73 7.96
N LYS A 321 6.89 31.70 7.94
CA LYS A 321 7.29 30.98 6.72
C LYS A 321 6.14 30.15 6.17
N VAL A 322 5.96 30.17 4.84
CA VAL A 322 5.03 29.30 4.13
C VAL A 322 5.81 28.27 3.33
N LEU A 323 5.40 27.01 3.43
CA LEU A 323 5.93 25.91 2.65
C LEU A 323 4.81 25.32 1.79
N GLY A 324 5.11 25.02 0.54
CA GLY A 324 4.17 24.42 -0.41
C GLY A 324 4.65 23.08 -0.95
N THR A 325 3.71 22.28 -1.42
CA THR A 325 3.98 21.11 -2.23
C THR A 325 4.34 21.53 -3.66
N SER A 326 5.12 20.69 -4.34
CA SER A 326 5.43 20.87 -5.76
C SER A 326 5.26 19.55 -6.48
N SER A 327 4.55 19.55 -7.60
CA SER A 327 4.41 18.40 -8.49
C SER A 327 4.91 18.79 -9.89
N PRO A 328 5.57 17.89 -10.63
CA PRO A 328 5.99 18.17 -12.00
C PRO A 328 4.78 18.45 -12.89
N GLU A 329 4.97 19.32 -13.87
CA GLU A 329 3.94 19.64 -14.86
C GLU A 329 3.55 18.39 -15.65
N ALA A 330 2.25 18.24 -15.91
CA ALA A 330 1.72 17.14 -16.69
C ALA A 330 2.39 17.12 -18.08
N GLY A 331 3.14 16.06 -18.38
CA GLY A 331 3.81 15.87 -19.68
C GLY A 331 5.32 16.10 -19.69
N SER A 332 5.96 16.43 -18.55
CA SER A 332 7.43 16.48 -18.48
C SER A 332 8.05 15.10 -18.68
N LYS A 333 9.08 14.98 -19.51
CA LYS A 333 9.85 13.73 -19.72
C LYS A 333 10.93 13.49 -18.65
N ASP A 334 11.18 14.47 -17.79
CA ASP A 334 12.16 14.36 -16.71
C ASP A 334 11.60 13.56 -15.52
N ALA A 335 12.50 12.94 -14.75
CA ALA A 335 12.14 12.23 -13.54
C ALA A 335 11.31 13.14 -12.62
N ALA A 336 10.16 12.64 -12.19
CA ALA A 336 9.13 13.42 -11.54
C ALA A 336 9.57 13.82 -10.13
N ARG A 337 10.26 14.96 -10.02
CA ARG A 337 10.68 15.54 -8.74
C ARG A 337 9.49 16.18 -8.07
N THR A 338 9.06 15.62 -6.95
CA THR A 338 7.99 16.20 -6.14
C THR A 338 8.53 16.61 -4.78
N THR A 339 7.89 17.63 -4.24
CA THR A 339 8.06 18.06 -2.87
C THR A 339 6.73 17.95 -2.17
N ASP A 340 6.73 17.30 -1.03
CA ASP A 340 5.57 17.16 -0.15
C ASP A 340 5.93 17.65 1.26
N ILE A 341 4.93 17.93 2.07
CA ILE A 341 5.10 18.53 3.39
C ILE A 341 4.45 17.64 4.45
N GLY A 342 5.24 17.25 5.45
CA GLY A 342 4.84 16.38 6.54
C GLY A 342 4.89 17.10 7.88
N THR A 343 3.98 16.76 8.78
CA THR A 343 3.98 17.25 10.16
C THR A 343 3.77 16.11 11.13
N ILE A 344 4.49 16.15 12.24
CA ILE A 344 4.14 15.34 13.42
C ILE A 344 3.95 16.26 14.60
N ALA A 345 2.99 15.94 15.46
CA ALA A 345 2.71 16.72 16.64
C ALA A 345 2.30 15.81 17.79
N SER A 346 2.84 16.07 18.97
CA SER A 346 2.58 15.33 20.19
C SER A 346 2.36 16.33 21.31
N MET A 347 1.11 16.49 21.72
CA MET A 347 0.63 17.63 22.50
C MET A 347 -0.33 17.22 23.62
N ARG A 348 -0.70 18.20 24.44
CA ARG A 348 -1.72 18.05 25.47
C ARG A 348 -2.80 19.09 25.27
N ALA A 349 -4.04 18.64 25.18
CA ALA A 349 -5.18 19.56 25.15
C ALA A 349 -5.32 20.27 26.52
N PRO A 350 -5.98 21.44 26.57
CA PRO A 350 -6.24 22.14 27.84
C PRO A 350 -6.99 21.30 28.88
N ASP A 351 -7.84 20.37 28.43
CA ASP A 351 -8.57 19.41 29.26
C ASP A 351 -7.70 18.23 29.76
N GLY A 352 -6.41 18.23 29.42
CA GLY A 352 -5.43 17.25 29.86
C GLY A 352 -5.32 16.00 28.98
N ARG A 353 -6.14 15.86 27.93
CA ARG A 353 -6.04 14.74 26.97
C ARG A 353 -4.75 14.79 26.17
N ARG A 354 -4.25 13.62 25.79
CA ARG A 354 -3.09 13.46 24.91
C ARG A 354 -3.58 13.46 23.46
N LEU A 355 -3.13 14.43 22.67
CA LEU A 355 -3.40 14.47 21.23
C LEU A 355 -2.10 14.23 20.48
N ILE A 356 -2.14 13.36 19.48
CA ILE A 356 -1.02 13.11 18.58
C ILE A 356 -1.55 13.23 17.16
N PHE A 357 -0.83 13.94 16.31
CA PHE A 357 -1.15 14.09 14.89
C PHE A 357 0.07 13.63 14.08
N ILE A 358 -0.15 12.71 13.16
CA ILE A 358 0.82 12.28 12.16
C ILE A 358 0.18 12.58 10.82
N SER A 359 0.68 13.59 10.12
CA SER A 359 -0.04 14.17 9.00
C SER A 359 0.87 14.59 7.85
N GLY A 360 0.30 14.65 6.65
CA GLY A 360 0.94 15.22 5.46
C GLY A 360 -0.03 16.13 4.71
N LEU A 361 0.49 17.00 3.86
CA LEU A 361 -0.34 17.64 2.82
C LEU A 361 -0.67 16.62 1.73
N GLY A 362 0.29 15.79 1.33
CA GLY A 362 0.11 14.65 0.43
C GLY A 362 0.45 13.30 1.05
N ASP A 363 0.29 12.27 0.21
CA ASP A 363 0.40 10.85 0.58
C ASP A 363 1.85 10.43 0.89
N LEU A 364 2.81 11.01 0.16
CA LEU A 364 4.22 10.71 0.32
C LEU A 364 4.71 11.19 1.68
N ALA A 365 4.38 12.43 2.03
CA ALA A 365 4.74 12.99 3.32
C ALA A 365 4.08 12.23 4.47
N LEU A 366 2.80 11.86 4.34
CA LEU A 366 2.12 11.07 5.36
C LEU A 366 2.84 9.74 5.63
N ALA A 367 3.16 9.00 4.57
CA ALA A 367 3.88 7.74 4.68
C ALA A 367 5.27 7.91 5.32
N ASP A 368 5.99 8.97 4.95
CA ASP A 368 7.31 9.27 5.52
C ASP A 368 7.24 9.67 7.00
N MET A 369 6.21 10.43 7.40
CA MET A 369 5.97 10.79 8.80
C MET A 369 5.65 9.57 9.67
N VAL A 370 4.90 8.59 9.16
CA VAL A 370 4.70 7.31 9.87
C VAL A 370 6.04 6.60 10.06
N ARG A 371 6.85 6.45 9.01
CA ARG A 371 8.18 5.83 9.11
C ARG A 371 9.07 6.52 10.14
N LEU A 372 9.05 7.86 10.17
CA LEU A 372 9.80 8.66 11.14
C LEU A 372 9.39 8.33 12.58
N VAL A 373 8.09 8.28 12.87
CA VAL A 373 7.62 8.05 14.25
C VAL A 373 7.63 6.60 14.66
N THR A 374 7.85 5.65 13.75
CA THR A 374 8.04 4.23 14.07
C THR A 374 9.52 3.82 14.13
N ASP A 375 10.45 4.72 13.78
CA ASP A 375 11.89 4.48 13.85
C ASP A 375 12.47 5.13 15.11
N PRO A 376 12.95 4.34 16.09
CA PRO A 376 13.47 4.87 17.35
C PRO A 376 14.73 5.74 17.17
N VAL A 377 15.56 5.45 16.16
CA VAL A 377 16.80 6.20 15.90
C VAL A 377 16.45 7.55 15.28
N ALA A 378 15.61 7.55 14.24
CA ALA A 378 15.20 8.79 13.56
C ALA A 378 14.45 9.73 14.52
N LEU A 379 13.54 9.16 15.34
CA LEU A 379 12.78 9.92 16.32
C LEU A 379 13.67 10.46 17.46
N GLY A 380 14.63 9.67 17.94
CA GLY A 380 15.62 10.13 18.93
C GLY A 380 16.49 11.29 18.41
N GLN A 381 16.90 11.24 17.14
CA GLN A 381 17.64 12.34 16.49
C GLN A 381 16.81 13.61 16.38
N LEU A 382 15.51 13.49 16.08
CA LEU A 382 14.58 14.62 16.06
C LEU A 382 14.43 15.25 17.45
N GLU A 383 14.25 14.42 18.48
CA GLU A 383 14.05 14.87 19.85
C GLU A 383 15.26 15.59 20.43
N ALA A 384 16.47 15.21 20.00
CA ALA A 384 17.70 15.93 20.34
C ALA A 384 17.67 17.39 19.83
N ARG A 385 16.99 17.66 18.71
CA ARG A 385 16.80 19.02 18.17
C ARG A 385 15.68 19.80 18.84
N ALA A 386 14.67 19.12 19.40
CA ALA A 386 13.44 19.72 19.95
C ALA A 386 13.62 20.58 21.23
N ARG A 387 14.85 20.81 21.72
CA ARG A 387 15.18 21.40 23.03
C ARG A 387 14.40 20.70 24.18
N LYS A 388 14.42 21.22 25.41
CA LYS A 388 13.78 20.59 26.59
C LYS A 388 12.27 20.88 26.60
N GLY A 389 11.43 19.95 26.16
CA GLY A 389 9.96 20.07 26.23
C GLY A 389 9.23 18.74 26.00
N ARG A 390 8.43 18.25 26.94
CA ARG A 390 7.82 16.91 26.79
C ARG A 390 6.97 16.77 25.51
N TYR A 391 6.33 17.86 25.09
CA TYR A 391 5.45 17.95 23.94
C TYR A 391 6.11 18.82 22.87
N TYR A 392 5.92 18.48 21.60
CA TYR A 392 6.48 19.23 20.49
C TYR A 392 5.72 18.91 19.20
N GLU A 393 5.92 19.77 18.21
CA GLU A 393 5.56 19.53 16.82
C GLU A 393 6.73 19.83 15.90
N ALA A 394 6.79 19.15 14.77
CA ALA A 394 7.84 19.31 13.78
C ALA A 394 7.26 19.30 12.36
N LEU A 395 7.85 20.14 11.51
CA LEU A 395 7.48 20.34 10.11
C LEU A 395 8.64 19.89 9.22
N PHE A 396 8.31 19.11 8.20
CA PHE A 396 9.28 18.49 7.31
C PHE A 396 8.93 18.77 5.85
N GLN A 397 9.97 18.99 5.06
CA GLN A 397 9.90 18.92 3.61
C GLN A 397 10.40 17.54 3.17
N VAL A 398 9.58 16.82 2.41
CA VAL A 398 9.88 15.49 1.89
C VAL A 398 10.05 15.58 0.38
N ARG A 399 11.19 15.13 -0.14
CA ARG A 399 11.46 15.16 -1.59
C ARG A 399 11.42 13.75 -2.16
N SER A 400 10.79 13.57 -3.31
CA SER A 400 10.83 12.31 -4.05
C SER A 400 11.22 12.48 -5.50
N VAL A 401 11.67 11.38 -6.08
CA VAL A 401 11.87 11.20 -7.52
C VAL A 401 11.04 10.00 -7.91
N ASP A 402 10.12 10.17 -8.87
CA ASP A 402 9.21 9.13 -9.36
C ASP A 402 8.42 8.43 -8.23
N GLY A 403 8.00 9.22 -7.23
CA GLY A 403 7.24 8.74 -6.07
C GLY A 403 8.08 8.02 -4.99
N ILE A 404 9.39 7.88 -5.19
CA ILE A 404 10.30 7.29 -4.21
C ILE A 404 10.92 8.40 -3.38
N GLN A 405 10.67 8.39 -2.07
CA GLN A 405 11.26 9.33 -1.11
C GLN A 405 12.79 9.25 -1.18
N THR A 406 13.43 10.41 -1.36
CA THR A 406 14.89 10.56 -1.50
C THR A 406 15.52 11.33 -0.35
N ASP A 407 14.79 12.28 0.22
CA ASP A 407 15.26 13.14 1.29
C ASP A 407 14.10 13.56 2.20
N ARG A 408 14.41 13.77 3.48
CA ARG A 408 13.52 14.37 4.49
C ARG A 408 14.30 15.45 5.22
N GLN A 409 13.89 16.70 5.02
CA GLN A 409 14.50 17.87 5.64
C GLN A 409 13.60 18.40 6.75
N LEU A 410 14.16 18.58 7.96
CA LEU A 410 13.47 19.26 9.07
C LEU A 410 13.49 20.77 8.82
N GLU A 411 12.31 21.38 8.75
CA GLU A 411 12.13 22.80 8.45
C GLU A 411 11.88 23.64 9.71
N ALA A 412 11.09 23.11 10.65
CA ALA A 412 10.82 23.77 11.91
C ALA A 412 10.51 22.74 13.01
N ILE A 413 10.82 23.08 14.26
CA ILE A 413 10.42 22.30 15.43
C ILE A 413 10.08 23.25 16.57
N HIS A 414 8.89 23.07 17.13
CA HIS A 414 8.35 23.95 18.17
C HIS A 414 8.03 23.13 19.43
N PRO A 415 8.53 23.52 20.61
CA PRO A 415 8.06 22.94 21.86
C PRO A 415 6.61 23.38 22.11
N LEU A 416 5.78 22.43 22.54
CA LEU A 416 4.41 22.67 22.95
C LEU A 416 4.36 22.63 24.49
N GLY A 417 3.81 23.68 25.09
CA GLY A 417 3.79 23.90 26.55
C GLY A 417 2.44 23.63 27.15
#